data_AF-A0A7C4UL80-F1
#
_entry.id   AF-A0A7C4UL80-F1
#
_cell.length_a   1.000
_cell.length_b   1.000
_cell.length_c   1.000
_cell.angle_alpha   90.00
_cell.angle_beta   90.00
_cell.angle_gamma   90.00
#
_symmetry.space_group_name_H-M   'P 1'
#
loop_
_entity.id
_entity.type
_entity.pdbx_description
1 polymer ?
#
loop_
_entity_poly.entity_id
_entity_poly.type
_entity_poly.pdbx_seq_one_letter_code
_entity_poly.pdbx_strand_id
1 'polypeptide(L)'
;MSEHPDFPPPSPQDENLPPMVVPSRQPPRPRPAPPFPMYQPAASGGFGRVLLALLLLGSIGLNLLLFVVLIFGSAGGTDSEEGTPIYEKHYSHSKTARDKIAVIRAEGLLIDEAMGYAHKQIDKAATDSDVKAVVLRINSPGGTVTASDELHRRLTQMRDGTSTRY
;
A
#
# COMPACT_ATOMS: atom_id res chain seq x y z
N MET A 1 32.73 -107.56 65.05
CA MET A 1 33.13 -106.19 64.67
C MET A 1 31.97 -105.57 63.91
N SER A 2 31.20 -104.71 64.58
CA SER A 2 30.04 -104.03 64.01
C SER A 2 30.04 -102.62 64.57
N GLU A 3 30.58 -101.65 63.83
CA GLU A 3 30.42 -100.23 64.14
C GLU A 3 29.13 -99.75 63.47
N HIS A 4 28.09 -99.51 64.26
CA HIS A 4 26.90 -98.77 63.83
C HIS A 4 27.06 -97.34 64.37
N PRO A 5 27.22 -96.31 63.52
CA PRO A 5 27.37 -94.95 63.99
C PRO A 5 26.04 -94.45 64.57
N ASP A 6 26.09 -94.00 65.82
CA ASP A 6 25.03 -93.24 66.49
C ASP A 6 24.93 -91.85 65.84
N PHE A 7 23.84 -91.59 65.13
CA PHE A 7 23.51 -90.25 64.66
C PHE A 7 22.68 -89.54 65.73
N PRO A 8 23.07 -88.35 66.22
CA PRO A 8 22.22 -87.55 67.09
C PRO A 8 20.96 -87.10 66.33
N PRO A 9 19.80 -86.97 67.01
CA PRO A 9 18.57 -86.53 66.37
C PRO A 9 18.71 -85.10 65.79
N PRO A 10 18.06 -84.79 64.65
CA PRO A 10 18.13 -83.46 64.06
C PRO A 10 17.51 -82.41 65.00
N SER A 11 18.26 -81.34 65.25
CA SER A 11 17.83 -80.19 66.06
C SER A 11 16.56 -79.54 65.47
N PRO A 12 15.46 -79.40 66.23
CA PRO A 12 14.22 -78.84 65.71
C PRO A 12 14.21 -77.31 65.85
N GLN A 13 15.09 -76.57 65.17
CA GLN A 13 15.15 -75.09 65.34
C GLN A 13 15.52 -74.25 64.09
N ASP A 14 15.38 -74.75 62.86
CA ASP A 14 15.71 -73.97 61.64
C ASP A 14 14.48 -73.44 60.86
N GLU A 15 13.28 -73.43 61.44
CA GLU A 15 12.05 -72.94 60.78
C GLU A 15 11.55 -71.56 61.27
N ASN A 16 12.28 -70.89 62.17
CA ASN A 16 11.82 -69.62 62.75
C ASN A 16 12.88 -68.51 62.71
N LEU A 17 13.58 -68.39 61.57
CA LEU A 17 14.35 -67.18 61.30
C LEU A 17 13.40 -66.14 60.70
N PRO A 18 13.19 -64.97 61.33
CA PRO A 18 12.40 -63.91 60.73
C PRO A 18 12.99 -63.53 59.36
N PRO A 19 12.16 -63.22 58.35
CA PRO A 19 12.66 -62.85 57.04
C PRO A 19 13.63 -61.67 57.18
N MET A 20 14.82 -61.81 56.60
CA MET A 20 15.82 -60.75 56.59
C MET A 20 15.25 -59.55 55.81
N VAL A 21 14.75 -58.55 56.54
CA VAL A 21 14.29 -57.30 55.96
C VAL A 21 15.53 -56.49 55.59
N VAL A 22 15.91 -56.52 54.32
CA VAL A 22 16.90 -55.59 53.79
C VAL A 22 16.30 -54.20 53.87
N PRO A 23 16.85 -53.26 54.66
CA PRO A 23 16.34 -51.90 54.69
C PRO A 23 16.48 -51.28 53.31
N SER A 24 15.36 -51.01 52.65
CA SER A 24 15.34 -50.28 51.39
C SER A 24 15.84 -48.86 51.68
N ARG A 25 17.05 -48.54 51.21
CA ARG A 25 17.54 -47.16 51.19
C ARG A 25 16.66 -46.40 50.21
N GLN A 26 15.59 -45.78 50.71
CA GLN A 26 14.83 -44.84 49.90
C GLN A 26 15.80 -43.72 49.49
N PRO A 27 15.90 -43.40 48.19
CA PRO A 27 16.66 -42.23 47.77
C PRO A 27 16.07 -41.00 48.47
N PRO A 28 16.91 -40.02 48.87
CA PRO A 28 16.42 -38.80 49.47
C PRO A 28 15.36 -38.19 48.55
N ARG A 29 14.18 -37.88 49.11
CA ARG A 29 13.08 -37.27 48.36
C ARG A 29 13.63 -36.03 47.64
N PRO A 30 13.35 -35.83 46.34
CA PRO A 30 13.70 -34.59 45.67
C PRO A 30 13.11 -33.45 46.49
N ARG A 31 13.95 -32.52 46.95
CA ARG A 31 13.42 -31.29 47.56
C ARG A 31 12.56 -30.61 46.50
N PRO A 32 11.37 -30.10 46.83
CA PRO A 32 10.63 -29.27 45.90
C PRO A 32 11.57 -28.17 45.43
N ALA A 33 11.74 -28.06 44.10
CA ALA A 33 12.56 -27.01 43.54
C ALA A 33 12.03 -25.66 44.04
N PRO A 34 12.89 -24.71 44.42
CA PRO A 34 12.43 -23.36 44.68
C PRO A 34 11.64 -22.89 43.45
N PRO A 35 10.52 -22.18 43.63
CA PRO A 35 9.77 -21.66 42.51
C PRO A 35 10.74 -20.87 41.63
N PHE A 36 10.83 -21.27 40.35
CA PHE A 36 11.61 -20.50 39.39
C PHE A 36 11.11 -19.06 39.44
N PRO A 37 11.99 -18.05 39.48
CA PRO A 37 11.54 -16.68 39.35
C PRO A 37 10.78 -16.60 38.02
N MET A 38 9.46 -16.47 38.09
CA MET A 38 8.69 -16.07 36.93
C MET A 38 9.29 -14.73 36.51
N TYR A 39 9.89 -14.70 35.33
CA TYR A 39 10.25 -13.46 34.69
C TYR A 39 8.93 -12.72 34.41
N GLN A 40 8.46 -11.94 35.37
CA GLN A 40 7.39 -10.99 35.14
C GLN A 40 7.98 -9.96 34.17
N PRO A 41 7.53 -9.91 32.91
CA PRO A 41 7.97 -8.83 32.04
C PRO A 41 7.59 -7.54 32.77
N ALA A 42 8.58 -6.69 33.03
CA ALA A 42 8.33 -5.36 33.58
C ALA A 42 7.18 -4.76 32.77
N ALA A 43 6.10 -4.40 33.46
CA ALA A 43 4.92 -3.83 32.83
C ALA A 43 5.35 -2.55 32.12
N SER A 44 5.71 -2.69 30.84
CA SER A 44 6.20 -1.57 30.04
C SER A 44 5.02 -0.64 29.84
N GLY A 45 5.16 0.55 30.41
CA GLY A 45 4.08 1.49 30.66
C GLY A 45 3.15 1.63 29.46
N GLY A 46 1.87 1.31 29.68
CA GLY A 46 0.83 1.32 28.65
C GLY A 46 0.74 2.65 27.89
N PHE A 47 1.22 3.74 28.47
CA PHE A 47 1.32 5.05 27.82
C PHE A 47 2.12 5.00 26.50
N GLY A 48 3.25 4.29 26.45
CA GLY A 48 4.05 4.18 25.23
C GLY A 48 3.35 3.38 24.14
N ARG A 49 2.60 2.34 24.53
CA ARG A 49 1.77 1.53 23.62
C ARG A 49 0.56 2.30 23.10
N VAL A 50 -0.07 3.11 23.95
CA VAL A 50 -1.17 3.99 23.56
C VAL A 50 -0.68 5.07 22.61
N LEU A 51 0.46 5.71 22.89
CA LEU A 51 1.07 6.70 22.01
C LEU A 51 1.45 6.09 20.65
N LEU A 52 2.08 4.90 20.65
CA LEU A 52 2.39 4.19 19.41
C LEU A 52 1.13 3.80 18.63
N ALA A 53 0.09 3.31 19.30
CA ALA A 53 -1.17 2.95 18.66
C ALA A 53 -1.85 4.19 18.04
N LEU A 54 -1.84 5.34 18.74
CA LEU A 54 -2.38 6.60 18.21
C LEU A 54 -1.58 7.11 17.01
N LEU A 55 -0.25 7.03 17.06
CA LEU A 55 0.62 7.43 15.96
C LEU A 55 0.38 6.54 14.72
N LEU A 56 0.23 5.23 14.94
CA LEU A 56 -0.02 4.25 13.88
C LEU A 56 -1.42 4.46 13.25
N LEU A 57 -2.46 4.67 14.08
CA LEU A 57 -3.81 5.02 13.60
C LEU A 57 -3.83 6.34 12.83
N GLY A 58 -3.08 7.35 13.29
CA GLY A 58 -2.94 8.62 12.58
C GLY A 58 -2.27 8.45 11.22
N SER A 59 -1.20 7.64 11.13
CA SER A 59 -0.51 7.34 9.88
C SER A 59 -1.39 6.55 8.89
N ILE A 60 -2.16 5.57 9.37
CA ILE A 60 -3.12 4.84 8.53
C ILE A 60 -4.20 5.79 8.02
N GLY A 61 -4.76 6.64 8.89
CA GLY A 61 -5.77 7.63 8.50
C GLY A 61 -5.26 8.64 7.48
N LEU A 62 -4.03 9.14 7.65
CA LEU A 62 -3.40 10.07 6.72
C LEU A 62 -3.11 9.41 5.36
N ASN A 63 -2.61 8.17 5.35
CA ASN A 63 -2.41 7.44 4.10
C ASN A 63 -3.73 7.11 3.40
N LEU A 64 -4.78 6.77 4.15
CA LEU A 64 -6.11 6.52 3.60
C LEU A 64 -6.71 7.81 3.00
N LEU A 65 -6.56 8.94 3.70
CA LEU A 65 -6.96 10.25 3.20
C LEU A 65 -6.19 10.59 1.92
N LEU A 66 -4.88 10.38 1.90
CA LEU A 66 -4.04 10.63 0.72
C LEU A 66 -4.42 9.71 -0.44
N PHE A 67 -4.81 8.45 -0.16
CA PHE A 67 -5.32 7.51 -1.15
C PHE A 67 -6.71 7.91 -1.69
N VAL A 68 -7.60 8.41 -0.84
CA VAL A 68 -8.89 8.98 -1.27
C VAL A 68 -8.67 10.24 -2.09
N VAL A 69 -7.83 11.17 -1.63
CA VAL A 69 -7.47 12.37 -2.41
C VAL A 69 -6.81 11.99 -3.74
N LEU A 70 -6.01 10.92 -3.78
CA LEU A 70 -5.43 10.43 -5.02
C LEU A 70 -6.48 9.82 -5.94
N ILE A 71 -7.42 9.01 -5.43
CA ILE A 71 -8.49 8.40 -6.24
C ILE A 71 -9.51 9.44 -6.70
N PHE A 72 -9.97 10.32 -5.82
CA PHE A 72 -10.92 11.37 -6.16
C PHE A 72 -10.27 12.55 -6.86
N GLY A 73 -8.97 12.78 -6.67
CA GLY A 73 -8.18 13.67 -7.49
C GLY A 73 -7.97 13.10 -8.89
N SER A 74 -7.61 11.83 -9.02
CA SER A 74 -7.44 11.20 -10.34
C SER A 74 -8.76 10.91 -11.07
N ALA A 75 -9.85 10.62 -10.35
CA ALA A 75 -11.18 10.44 -10.93
C ALA A 75 -11.97 11.77 -11.08
N GLY A 76 -11.54 12.82 -10.39
CA GLY A 76 -12.12 14.16 -10.38
C GLY A 76 -11.05 15.23 -10.64
N GLY A 77 -10.33 15.11 -11.76
CA GLY A 77 -9.56 16.20 -12.36
C GLY A 77 -8.59 16.93 -11.44
N THR A 78 -7.63 16.22 -10.83
CA THR A 78 -6.34 16.84 -10.51
C THR A 78 -5.59 16.98 -11.81
N ASP A 79 -5.84 18.09 -12.50
CA ASP A 79 -4.98 18.72 -13.50
C ASP A 79 -3.65 19.14 -12.83
N SER A 80 -2.96 18.19 -12.19
CA SER A 80 -1.55 18.32 -11.83
C SER A 80 -0.75 17.83 -13.03
N GLU A 81 -1.00 18.46 -14.17
CA GLU A 81 -0.15 18.42 -15.34
C GLU A 81 1.08 19.29 -15.01
N GLU A 82 2.22 18.66 -14.78
CA GLU A 82 3.52 19.27 -15.08
C GLU A 82 3.53 19.63 -16.58
N GLY A 83 2.89 20.75 -16.95
CA GLY A 83 2.53 20.96 -18.35
C GLY A 83 1.85 22.29 -18.68
N THR A 84 2.22 23.38 -18.01
CA THR A 84 1.80 24.76 -18.30
C THR A 84 0.29 25.05 -18.15
N PRO A 85 -0.14 25.96 -17.26
CA PRO A 85 -1.55 26.32 -17.14
C PRO A 85 -2.07 26.81 -18.49
N ILE A 86 -3.26 26.35 -18.88
CA ILE A 86 -3.97 26.82 -20.08
C ILE A 86 -4.19 28.34 -19.90
N TYR A 87 -3.29 29.14 -20.48
CA TYR A 87 -3.41 30.60 -20.49
C TYR A 87 -4.64 31.02 -21.30
N GLU A 88 -5.79 31.10 -20.64
CA GLU A 88 -6.96 31.79 -21.14
C GLU A 88 -6.70 33.30 -20.99
N LYS A 89 -6.19 33.93 -22.04
CA LYS A 89 -5.93 35.37 -22.03
C LYS A 89 -7.13 36.10 -22.60
N HIS A 90 -7.96 36.66 -21.72
CA HIS A 90 -9.09 37.52 -22.08
C HIS A 90 -8.58 38.82 -22.70
N TYR A 91 -8.70 38.97 -24.01
CA TYR A 91 -8.52 40.26 -24.69
C TYR A 91 -9.89 40.86 -25.06
N SER A 92 -10.65 41.26 -24.04
CA SER A 92 -11.56 42.39 -24.17
C SER A 92 -11.96 42.91 -22.80
N HIS A 93 -12.11 44.23 -22.70
CA HIS A 93 -12.25 45.01 -21.47
C HIS A 93 -13.63 44.88 -20.81
N SER A 94 -14.13 43.66 -20.60
CA SER A 94 -15.33 43.39 -19.81
C SER A 94 -15.45 41.91 -19.45
N LYS A 95 -15.67 41.61 -18.16
CA LYS A 95 -16.00 40.27 -17.64
C LYS A 95 -17.30 39.66 -18.21
N THR A 96 -18.02 40.38 -19.09
CA THR A 96 -19.29 39.97 -19.69
C THR A 96 -19.22 39.78 -21.22
N ALA A 97 -18.04 39.85 -21.84
CA ALA A 97 -17.92 39.55 -23.27
C ALA A 97 -18.20 38.06 -23.52
N ARG A 98 -19.26 37.79 -24.29
CA ARG A 98 -19.66 36.42 -24.67
C ARG A 98 -18.75 35.83 -25.73
N ASP A 99 -18.10 36.64 -26.55
CA ASP A 99 -17.25 36.14 -27.62
C ASP A 99 -15.81 35.93 -27.13
N LYS A 100 -15.28 34.73 -27.35
CA LYS A 100 -13.96 34.27 -26.92
C LYS A 100 -13.10 33.89 -28.12
N ILE A 101 -11.79 34.04 -27.97
CA ILE A 101 -10.79 33.50 -28.89
C ILE A 101 -10.00 32.45 -28.12
N ALA A 102 -10.08 31.19 -28.56
CA ALA A 102 -9.34 30.10 -27.94
C ALA A 102 -7.89 30.08 -28.44
N VAL A 103 -6.91 29.98 -27.55
CA VAL A 103 -5.50 29.84 -27.92
C VAL A 103 -5.03 28.43 -27.55
N ILE A 104 -4.78 27.62 -28.57
CA ILE A 104 -4.31 26.23 -28.43
C ILE A 104 -2.79 26.24 -28.59
N ARG A 105 -2.05 25.67 -27.63
CA ARG A 105 -0.58 25.63 -27.69
C ARG A 105 -0.11 24.22 -27.99
N ALA A 106 0.66 24.08 -29.07
CA ALA A 106 1.38 22.86 -29.41
C ALA A 106 2.86 23.08 -29.07
N GLU A 107 3.25 22.72 -27.85
CA GLU A 107 4.61 22.90 -27.33
C GLU A 107 5.31 21.57 -27.10
N GLY A 108 6.61 21.49 -27.40
CA GLY A 108 7.40 20.28 -27.17
C GLY A 108 7.23 19.21 -28.26
N LEU A 109 7.68 17.98 -27.97
CA LEU A 109 7.64 16.88 -28.92
C LEU A 109 6.19 16.48 -29.24
N LEU A 110 5.83 16.38 -30.52
CA LEU A 110 4.52 15.87 -30.94
C LEU A 110 4.53 14.35 -30.85
N ILE A 111 4.32 13.86 -29.64
CA ILE A 111 4.09 12.44 -29.28
C ILE A 111 2.63 12.25 -28.86
N ASP A 112 2.18 11.01 -28.78
CA ASP A 112 0.76 10.65 -28.57
C ASP A 112 0.14 11.33 -27.33
N GLU A 113 0.92 11.57 -26.28
CA GLU A 113 0.49 12.30 -25.09
C GLU A 113 0.23 13.79 -25.36
N ALA A 114 1.12 14.46 -26.09
CA ALA A 114 0.96 15.85 -26.51
C ALA A 114 -0.24 16.02 -27.46
N MET A 115 -0.52 15.01 -28.28
CA MET A 115 -1.71 14.93 -29.12
C MET A 115 -2.97 14.83 -28.29
N GLY A 116 -3.00 14.02 -27.24
CA GLY A 116 -4.12 13.94 -26.30
C GLY A 116 -4.52 15.31 -25.72
N TYR A 117 -3.54 16.13 -25.33
CA TYR A 117 -3.81 17.48 -24.80
C TYR A 117 -4.32 18.45 -25.87
N ALA A 118 -3.70 18.46 -27.05
CA ALA A 118 -4.15 19.29 -28.16
C ALA A 118 -5.57 18.91 -28.61
N HIS A 119 -5.89 17.62 -28.63
CA HIS A 119 -7.21 17.09 -28.95
C HIS A 119 -8.29 17.58 -27.99
N LYS A 120 -8.08 17.44 -26.68
CA LYS A 120 -9.03 17.95 -25.67
C LYS A 120 -9.26 19.45 -25.80
N GLN A 121 -8.21 20.22 -26.09
CA GLN A 121 -8.34 21.68 -26.28
C GLN A 121 -9.11 22.02 -27.56
N ILE A 122 -8.87 21.30 -28.65
CA ILE A 122 -9.60 21.42 -29.92
C ILE A 122 -11.09 21.08 -29.70
N ASP A 123 -11.39 19.96 -29.05
CA ASP A 123 -12.77 19.48 -28.84
C ASP A 123 -13.55 20.44 -27.91
N LYS A 124 -12.89 20.97 -26.88
CA LYS A 124 -13.47 22.00 -26.00
C LYS A 124 -13.73 23.31 -26.75
N ALA A 125 -12.80 23.74 -27.60
CA ALA A 125 -12.98 24.94 -28.42
C ALA A 125 -14.07 24.76 -29.49
N ALA A 126 -14.22 23.56 -30.04
CA ALA A 126 -15.25 23.23 -31.02
C ALA A 126 -16.66 23.15 -30.40
N THR A 127 -16.76 22.79 -29.11
CA THR A 127 -18.04 22.66 -28.40
C THR A 127 -18.53 23.98 -27.81
N ASP A 128 -17.63 24.92 -27.50
CA ASP A 128 -17.99 26.22 -26.93
C ASP A 128 -18.51 27.20 -28.00
N SER A 129 -19.81 27.52 -27.97
CA SER A 129 -20.47 28.45 -28.91
C SER A 129 -19.97 29.91 -28.79
N ASP A 130 -19.34 30.23 -27.66
CA ASP A 130 -18.72 31.53 -27.40
C ASP A 130 -17.41 31.69 -28.17
N VAL A 131 -16.75 30.60 -28.56
CA VAL A 131 -15.47 30.65 -29.28
C VAL A 131 -15.71 31.00 -30.75
N LYS A 132 -15.27 32.20 -31.16
CA LYS A 132 -15.40 32.69 -32.54
C LYS A 132 -14.17 32.46 -33.40
N ALA A 133 -13.02 32.27 -32.77
CA ALA A 133 -11.77 31.99 -33.46
C ALA A 133 -10.85 31.12 -32.60
N VAL A 134 -10.01 30.33 -33.26
CA VAL A 134 -8.99 29.51 -32.63
C VAL A 134 -7.62 29.91 -33.17
N VAL A 135 -6.68 30.20 -32.28
CA VAL A 135 -5.29 30.49 -32.61
C VAL A 135 -4.43 29.32 -32.16
N LEU A 136 -3.78 28.66 -33.12
CA LEU A 136 -2.83 27.60 -32.84
C LEU A 136 -1.42 28.19 -32.73
N ARG A 137 -0.84 28.17 -31.54
CA ARG A 137 0.55 28.57 -31.30
C ARG A 137 1.43 27.31 -31.30
N ILE A 138 2.30 27.19 -32.29
CA ILE A 138 3.21 26.06 -32.44
C ILE A 138 4.60 26.47 -31.94
N ASN A 139 5.13 25.73 -30.98
CA ASN A 139 6.51 25.81 -30.51
C ASN A 139 7.03 24.38 -30.27
N SER A 140 7.20 23.64 -31.37
CA SER A 140 7.59 22.24 -31.36
C SER A 140 8.81 22.02 -32.26
N PRO A 141 9.82 21.23 -31.85
CA PRO A 141 10.90 20.79 -32.72
C PRO A 141 10.44 19.73 -33.75
N GLY A 142 9.18 19.28 -33.66
CA GLY A 142 8.60 18.21 -34.47
C GLY A 142 8.17 16.99 -33.64
N GLY A 143 7.98 15.87 -34.30
CA GLY A 143 7.54 14.61 -33.69
C GLY A 143 7.34 13.54 -34.76
N THR A 144 6.43 12.60 -34.53
CA THR A 144 6.13 11.58 -35.55
C THR A 144 5.35 12.18 -36.72
N VAL A 145 5.54 11.64 -37.93
CA VAL A 145 4.75 12.03 -39.12
C VAL A 145 3.26 11.78 -38.88
N THR A 146 2.94 10.67 -38.21
CA THR A 146 1.57 10.29 -37.84
C THR A 146 0.91 11.31 -36.92
N ALA A 147 1.61 11.80 -35.88
CA ALA A 147 1.05 12.82 -34.99
C ALA A 147 0.76 14.14 -35.73
N SER A 148 1.63 14.50 -36.67
CA SER A 148 1.45 15.69 -37.50
C SER A 148 0.23 15.58 -38.43
N ASP A 149 0.06 14.42 -39.06
CA ASP A 149 -1.09 14.14 -39.94
C ASP A 149 -2.42 14.11 -39.16
N GLU A 150 -2.41 13.50 -37.96
CA GLU A 150 -3.58 13.47 -37.07
C GLU A 150 -4.02 14.89 -36.66
N LEU A 151 -3.06 15.71 -36.22
CA LEU A 151 -3.30 17.09 -35.82
C LEU A 151 -3.83 17.92 -37.00
N HIS A 152 -3.23 17.78 -38.18
CA HIS A 152 -3.70 18.46 -39.38
C HIS A 152 -5.13 18.06 -39.76
N ARG A 153 -5.44 16.76 -39.70
CA ARG A 153 -6.78 16.24 -40.03
C ARG A 153 -7.84 16.79 -39.08
N ARG A 154 -7.59 16.80 -37.76
CA ARG A 154 -8.54 17.33 -36.77
C ARG A 154 -8.75 18.84 -36.89
N LEU A 155 -7.69 19.62 -37.09
CA LEU A 155 -7.82 21.06 -37.32
C LEU A 155 -8.64 21.36 -38.58
N THR A 156 -8.43 20.58 -39.63
CA THR A 156 -9.22 20.68 -40.87
C THR A 156 -10.69 20.36 -40.62
N GLN A 157 -10.98 19.27 -39.90
CA GLN A 157 -12.35 18.91 -39.53
C GLN A 157 -13.04 19.98 -38.68
N MET A 158 -12.32 20.57 -37.72
CA MET A 158 -12.83 21.67 -36.89
C MET A 158 -13.12 22.91 -37.73
N ARG A 159 -12.22 23.29 -38.65
CA ARG A 159 -12.39 24.44 -39.55
C ARG A 159 -13.59 24.24 -40.47
N ASP A 160 -13.74 23.05 -41.03
CA ASP A 160 -14.77 22.75 -42.03
C ASP A 160 -16.13 22.45 -41.39
N GLY A 161 -16.22 22.44 -40.05
CA GLY A 161 -17.45 22.15 -39.31
C GLY A 161 -17.89 20.68 -39.36
N THR A 162 -17.03 19.80 -39.86
CA THR A 162 -17.26 18.34 -39.97
C THR A 162 -16.73 17.60 -38.76
N SER A 163 -16.50 18.28 -37.63
CA SER A 163 -16.04 17.63 -36.40
C SER A 163 -17.09 16.59 -35.97
N THR A 164 -16.77 15.30 -36.17
CA THR A 164 -17.59 14.20 -35.69
C THR A 164 -17.63 14.29 -34.18
N ARG A 165 -18.76 14.76 -33.63
CA ARG A 165 -19.04 14.71 -32.20
C ARG A 165 -18.90 13.25 -31.76
N TYR A 166 -17.86 12.96 -30.99
CA TYR A 166 -17.70 11.68 -30.30
C TYR A 166 -18.18 11.83 -28.86
#